data_AF-A0A5D0UL39-F1
#
_entry.id   AF-A0A5D0UL39-F1
#
_cell.length_a   1.000
_cell.length_b   1.000
_cell.length_c   1.000
_cell.angle_alpha   90.00
_cell.angle_beta   90.00
_cell.angle_gamma   90.00
#
_symmetry.space_group_name_H-M   'P 1'
#
loop_
_entity.id
_entity.type
_entity.pdbx_description
1 polymer ?
#
loop_
_entity_poly.entity_id
_entity_poly.type
_entity_poly.pdbx_seq_one_letter_code
_entity_poly.pdbx_strand_id
1 'polypeptide(L)'
;MVIEEPSRRRRKRRLLPIVGLIGVLVVGFGLIYGSHWLLNPWVTVPGRPGLTGYWQGEVTVAPGDNRRVVLHLKGDPPNRCQNCPDIDGEAKVCGATQHTTYDVWGDPLNFRGTRFSLKIRPVREGPGRFLNRLDGEWDGDLIRADTEITVIDADGVARSTTSSDRPPDPPLRVELRRATAGDYRAAC
;
A
#
# COMPACT_ATOMS: atom_id res chain seq x y z
N MET A 1 -18.35 -62.54 37.59
CA MET A 1 -17.32 -61.52 37.31
C MET A 1 -17.81 -60.73 36.10
N VAL A 2 -18.35 -59.54 36.30
CA VAL A 2 -18.92 -58.69 35.23
C VAL A 2 -17.98 -57.51 35.07
N ILE A 3 -17.42 -57.34 33.86
CA ILE A 3 -16.52 -56.25 33.52
C ILE A 3 -17.39 -55.12 32.94
N GLU A 4 -17.52 -54.02 33.68
CA GLU A 4 -18.15 -52.79 33.17
C GLU A 4 -17.19 -52.04 32.25
N GLU A 5 -17.53 -51.90 30.96
CA GLU A 5 -16.84 -50.98 30.06
C GLU A 5 -17.28 -49.53 30.32
N PRO A 6 -16.35 -48.58 30.56
CA PRO A 6 -16.71 -47.20 30.81
C PRO A 6 -17.22 -46.51 29.53
N SER A 7 -18.39 -45.91 29.69
CA SER A 7 -19.19 -45.20 28.68
C SER A 7 -18.42 -44.27 27.71
N ARG A 8 -18.16 -44.75 26.49
CA ARG A 8 -17.69 -43.94 25.34
C ARG A 8 -18.63 -42.80 24.92
N ARG A 9 -19.88 -42.76 25.40
CA ARG A 9 -20.91 -41.80 24.93
C ARG A 9 -20.81 -40.39 25.53
N ARG A 10 -20.09 -40.18 26.64
CA ARG A 10 -20.04 -38.85 27.31
C ARG A 10 -19.13 -37.82 26.64
N ARG A 11 -18.15 -38.22 25.83
CA ARG A 11 -17.17 -37.30 25.21
C ARG A 11 -17.73 -36.44 24.08
N LYS A 12 -18.73 -36.95 23.33
CA LYS A 12 -19.29 -36.25 22.15
C LYS A 12 -20.20 -35.06 22.49
N ARG A 13 -20.90 -35.09 23.63
CA ARG A 13 -21.85 -34.02 24.03
C ARG A 13 -21.19 -32.71 24.49
N ARG A 14 -19.91 -32.73 24.89
CA ARG A 14 -19.19 -31.50 25.30
C ARG A 14 -18.50 -30.77 24.14
N LEU A 15 -18.36 -31.41 22.97
CA LEU A 15 -17.69 -30.82 21.80
C LEU A 15 -18.67 -30.06 20.88
N LEU A 16 -19.95 -30.42 20.86
CA LEU A 16 -20.97 -29.71 20.08
C LEU A 16 -21.06 -28.19 20.36
N PRO A 17 -21.07 -27.71 21.62
CA PRO A 17 -21.13 -26.27 21.88
C PRO A 17 -19.85 -25.55 21.46
N ILE A 18 -18.69 -26.22 21.53
CA ILE A 18 -17.40 -25.65 21.10
C ILE A 18 -17.34 -25.54 19.57
N VAL A 19 -17.78 -26.57 18.85
CA VAL A 19 -17.86 -26.56 17.38
C VAL A 19 -18.87 -25.50 16.90
N GLY A 20 -20.01 -25.36 17.58
CA GLY A 20 -20.98 -24.29 17.30
C GLY A 20 -20.40 -22.90 17.50
N LEU A 21 -19.68 -22.67 18.61
CA LEU A 21 -19.01 -21.40 18.89
C LEU A 21 -17.92 -21.08 17.85
N ILE A 22 -17.09 -22.06 17.49
CA ILE A 22 -16.07 -21.90 16.44
C ILE A 22 -16.73 -21.59 15.10
N GLY A 23 -17.83 -22.26 14.74
CA GLY A 23 -18.58 -21.98 13.53
C GLY A 23 -19.10 -20.55 13.47
N VAL A 24 -19.71 -20.05 14.55
CA VAL A 24 -20.18 -18.66 14.65
C VAL A 24 -19.03 -17.67 14.57
N LEU A 25 -17.89 -17.95 15.20
CA LEU A 25 -16.70 -17.10 15.12
C LEU A 25 -16.14 -17.06 13.69
N VAL A 26 -15.98 -18.20 13.03
CA VAL A 26 -15.48 -18.27 11.65
C VAL A 26 -16.41 -17.54 10.68
N VAL A 27 -17.73 -17.71 10.82
CA VAL A 27 -18.72 -16.99 10.01
C VAL A 27 -18.70 -15.50 10.32
N GLY A 28 -18.65 -15.10 11.59
CA GLY A 28 -18.59 -13.71 12.02
C GLY A 28 -17.33 -13.00 11.50
N PHE A 29 -16.16 -13.61 11.68
CA PHE A 29 -14.90 -13.10 11.11
C PHE A 29 -14.96 -13.08 9.58
N GLY A 30 -15.49 -14.13 8.94
CA GLY A 30 -15.67 -14.16 7.49
C GLY A 30 -16.54 -13.03 6.96
N LEU A 31 -17.62 -12.67 7.67
CA LEU A 31 -18.50 -11.56 7.30
C LEU A 31 -17.84 -10.19 7.50
N ILE A 32 -17.12 -9.98 8.60
CA ILE A 32 -16.43 -8.70 8.88
C ILE A 32 -15.29 -8.47 7.88
N TYR A 33 -14.45 -9.49 7.66
CA TYR A 33 -13.37 -9.37 6.69
C TYR A 33 -13.93 -9.30 5.27
N GLY A 34 -14.88 -10.15 4.90
CA GLY A 34 -15.48 -10.17 3.57
C GLY A 34 -16.19 -8.87 3.18
N SER A 35 -16.87 -8.22 4.13
CA SER A 35 -17.53 -6.93 3.88
C SER A 35 -16.53 -5.80 3.64
N HIS A 36 -15.39 -5.79 4.34
CA HIS A 36 -14.31 -4.81 4.11
C HIS A 36 -13.84 -4.82 2.65
N TRP A 37 -13.66 -6.01 2.06
CA TRP A 37 -13.23 -6.14 0.66
C TRP A 37 -14.31 -5.77 -0.36
N LEU A 38 -15.59 -5.97 -0.01
CA LEU A 38 -16.72 -5.52 -0.84
C LEU A 38 -16.87 -4.00 -0.83
N LEU A 39 -16.56 -3.36 0.30
CA LEU A 39 -16.63 -1.92 0.48
C LEU A 39 -15.39 -1.19 -0.03
N ASN A 40 -14.27 -1.91 -0.23
CA ASN A 40 -13.02 -1.36 -0.74
C ASN A 40 -12.60 -2.07 -2.05
N PRO A 41 -13.27 -1.76 -3.17
CA PRO A 41 -13.07 -2.43 -4.46
C PRO A 41 -11.68 -2.23 -5.09
N TRP A 42 -10.88 -1.32 -4.52
CA TRP A 42 -9.52 -0.97 -4.93
C TRP A 42 -8.45 -1.80 -4.23
N VAL A 43 -8.79 -2.61 -3.22
CA VAL A 43 -7.82 -3.52 -2.60
C VAL A 43 -7.70 -4.78 -3.45
N THR A 44 -6.46 -5.19 -3.76
CA THR A 44 -6.18 -6.42 -4.49
C THR A 44 -6.57 -7.64 -3.66
N VAL A 45 -7.38 -8.51 -4.24
CA VAL A 45 -7.79 -9.81 -3.68
C VAL A 45 -7.55 -10.92 -4.72
N PRO A 46 -7.45 -12.20 -4.31
CA PRO A 46 -7.32 -13.30 -5.26
C PRO A 46 -8.39 -13.24 -6.36
N GLY A 47 -7.96 -13.18 -7.62
CA GLY A 47 -8.84 -13.12 -8.79
C GLY A 47 -9.34 -11.72 -9.17
N ARG A 48 -8.94 -10.66 -8.48
CA ARG A 48 -9.33 -9.27 -8.80
C ARG A 48 -8.15 -8.29 -8.64
N PRO A 49 -7.73 -7.61 -9.73
CA PRO A 49 -6.70 -6.59 -9.61
C PRO A 49 -7.21 -5.38 -8.79
N GLY A 50 -6.33 -4.79 -8.00
CA GLY A 50 -6.59 -3.59 -7.20
C GLY A 50 -5.40 -2.62 -7.20
N LEU A 51 -5.59 -1.39 -6.73
CA LEU A 51 -4.53 -0.40 -6.54
C LEU A 51 -3.42 -0.92 -5.61
N THR A 52 -3.76 -1.71 -4.60
CA THR A 52 -2.78 -2.27 -3.66
C THR A 52 -1.94 -3.37 -4.31
N GLY A 53 -0.76 -3.65 -3.74
CA GLY A 53 0.21 -4.60 -4.27
C GLY A 53 1.52 -3.93 -4.69
N TYR A 54 2.26 -4.60 -5.56
CA TYR A 54 3.59 -4.18 -6.00
C TYR A 54 3.55 -3.54 -7.38
N TRP A 55 4.29 -2.46 -7.52
CA TRP A 55 4.36 -1.64 -8.72
C TRP A 55 5.81 -1.23 -9.01
N GLN A 56 6.14 -1.02 -10.28
CA GLN A 56 7.46 -0.55 -10.69
C GLN A 56 7.41 0.30 -11.95
N GLY A 57 8.33 1.24 -12.07
CA GLY A 57 8.49 2.07 -13.25
C GLY A 57 9.73 2.94 -13.17
N GLU A 58 9.75 4.02 -13.93
CA GLU A 58 10.85 4.99 -13.94
C GLU A 58 10.32 6.40 -13.70
N VAL A 59 11.10 7.20 -12.97
CA VAL A 59 10.83 8.63 -12.75
C VAL A 59 12.05 9.45 -13.12
N THR A 60 11.85 10.55 -13.82
CA THR A 60 12.91 11.48 -14.18
C THR A 60 13.07 12.53 -13.07
N VAL A 61 14.02 12.35 -12.14
CA VAL A 61 14.17 13.26 -10.98
C VAL A 61 14.83 14.60 -11.36
N ALA A 62 15.60 14.59 -12.45
CA ALA A 62 16.22 15.75 -13.07
C ALA A 62 16.46 15.46 -14.56
N PRO A 63 16.72 16.47 -15.41
CA PRO A 63 17.07 16.25 -16.81
C PRO A 63 18.24 15.25 -16.94
N GLY A 64 17.98 14.10 -17.56
CA GLY A 64 18.95 13.02 -17.74
C GLY A 64 19.15 12.07 -16.55
N ASP A 65 18.41 12.26 -15.44
CA ASP A 65 18.45 11.39 -14.25
C ASP A 65 17.15 10.59 -14.14
N ASN A 66 17.08 9.49 -14.89
CA ASN A 66 16.00 8.52 -14.80
C ASN A 66 16.31 7.49 -13.72
N ARG A 67 15.39 7.31 -12.78
CA ARG A 67 15.55 6.40 -11.66
C ARG A 67 14.44 5.36 -11.66
N ARG A 68 14.83 4.11 -11.40
CA ARG A 68 13.86 3.05 -11.16
C ARG A 68 13.15 3.32 -9.85
N VAL A 69 11.82 3.24 -9.89
CA VAL A 69 10.95 3.30 -8.72
C VAL A 69 10.28 1.95 -8.55
N VAL A 70 10.29 1.44 -7.33
CA VAL A 70 9.41 0.33 -6.93
C VAL A 70 8.55 0.76 -5.76
N LEU A 71 7.30 0.31 -5.76
CA LEU A 71 6.28 0.70 -4.80
C LEU A 71 5.56 -0.55 -4.29
N HIS A 72 5.27 -0.56 -3.00
CA HIS A 72 4.45 -1.57 -2.35
C HIS A 72 3.34 -0.87 -1.58
N LEU A 73 2.12 -0.94 -2.11
CA LEU A 73 0.91 -0.40 -1.50
C LEU A 73 0.14 -1.49 -0.78
N LYS A 74 -0.42 -1.16 0.36
CA LYS A 74 -1.25 -2.00 1.21
C LYS A 74 -2.54 -1.22 1.49
N GLY A 75 -3.65 -1.96 1.62
CA GLY A 75 -4.91 -1.38 2.07
C GLY A 75 -4.97 -1.48 3.59
N ASP A 76 -5.61 -0.52 4.23
CA ASP A 76 -5.71 -0.51 5.68
C ASP A 76 -6.49 -1.76 6.16
N PRO A 77 -5.95 -2.52 7.14
CA PRO A 77 -6.72 -3.59 7.76
C PRO A 77 -7.90 -3.00 8.55
N PRO A 78 -9.00 -3.77 8.70
CA PRO A 78 -10.16 -3.30 9.45
C PRO A 78 -9.77 -2.92 10.89
N ASN A 79 -10.23 -1.75 11.36
CA ASN A 79 -10.10 -1.22 12.73
C ASN A 79 -8.71 -0.74 13.17
N ARG A 80 -7.82 -0.33 12.26
CA ARG A 80 -6.51 0.19 12.68
C ARG A 80 -6.61 1.53 13.41
N CYS A 81 -7.40 2.47 12.88
CA CYS A 81 -7.64 3.79 13.47
C CYS A 81 -8.82 4.52 12.80
N GLN A 82 -9.45 5.48 13.50
CA GLN A 82 -10.66 6.17 13.05
C GLN A 82 -10.42 7.18 11.90
N ASN A 83 -9.21 7.72 11.77
CA ASN A 83 -8.84 8.74 10.77
C ASN A 83 -7.50 8.40 10.09
N CYS A 84 -7.20 7.11 9.92
CA CYS A 84 -6.00 6.73 9.21
C CYS A 84 -6.23 6.73 7.70
N PRO A 85 -5.17 6.98 6.91
CA PRO A 85 -5.26 6.85 5.46
C PRO A 85 -5.65 5.43 5.07
N ASP A 86 -6.52 5.31 4.07
CA ASP A 86 -7.00 4.00 3.58
C ASP A 86 -5.88 3.18 2.93
N ILE A 87 -4.86 3.85 2.39
CA ILE A 87 -3.72 3.25 1.72
C ILE A 87 -2.44 3.61 2.50
N ASP A 88 -1.63 2.61 2.81
CA ASP A 88 -0.27 2.78 3.31
C ASP A 88 0.72 1.94 2.50
N GLY A 89 2.02 2.17 2.68
CA GLY A 89 3.00 1.48 1.87
C GLY A 89 4.39 2.06 1.95
N GLU A 90 5.25 1.54 1.09
CA GLU A 90 6.65 1.93 1.00
C GLU A 90 7.06 2.04 -0.48
N ALA A 91 7.91 3.01 -0.80
CA ALA A 91 8.56 3.10 -2.10
C ALA A 91 10.08 3.06 -1.96
N LYS A 92 10.76 2.57 -3.00
CA LYS A 92 12.21 2.73 -3.16
C LYS A 92 12.49 3.41 -4.49
N VAL A 93 13.36 4.41 -4.47
CA VAL A 93 13.89 5.05 -5.67
C VAL A 93 15.37 4.70 -5.76
N CYS A 94 15.74 3.93 -6.77
CA CYS A 94 17.12 3.50 -6.98
C CYS A 94 17.89 4.61 -7.72
N GLY A 95 18.87 5.23 -7.06
CA GLY A 95 19.88 6.06 -7.71
C GLY A 95 21.10 5.24 -8.11
N ALA A 96 22.04 5.88 -8.82
CA ALA A 96 23.26 5.23 -9.31
C ALA A 96 24.20 4.75 -8.18
N THR A 97 24.23 5.47 -7.05
CA THR A 97 25.14 5.20 -5.91
C THR A 97 24.41 4.86 -4.61
N GLN A 98 23.15 5.28 -4.49
CA GLN A 98 22.35 5.11 -3.29
C GLN A 98 20.87 5.02 -3.66
N HIS A 99 20.10 4.31 -2.83
CA HIS A 99 18.64 4.29 -2.92
C HIS A 99 18.02 5.09 -1.79
N THR A 100 16.84 5.64 -2.05
CA THR A 100 16.02 6.30 -1.03
C THR A 100 14.76 5.48 -0.81
N THR A 101 14.49 5.13 0.45
CA THR A 101 13.24 4.49 0.88
C THR A 101 12.28 5.56 1.38
N TYR A 102 11.01 5.42 1.04
CA TYR A 102 9.95 6.35 1.39
C TYR A 102 8.80 5.61 2.07
N ASP A 103 8.21 6.26 3.07
CA ASP A 103 6.87 5.97 3.54
C ASP A 103 5.86 6.55 2.54
N VAL A 104 4.80 5.79 2.25
CA VAL A 104 3.71 6.20 1.35
C VAL A 104 2.38 6.03 2.07
N TRP A 105 1.52 7.05 2.01
CA TRP A 105 0.19 6.97 2.59
C TRP A 105 -0.79 7.94 1.95
N GLY A 106 -2.07 7.61 1.95
CA GLY A 106 -3.11 8.49 1.44
C GLY A 106 -4.38 7.75 1.16
N ASP A 107 -5.21 8.30 0.28
CA ASP A 107 -6.59 7.89 0.15
C ASP A 107 -7.02 7.74 -1.32
N PRO A 108 -7.92 6.79 -1.61
CA PRO A 108 -8.66 6.80 -2.85
C PRO A 108 -9.58 8.03 -2.90
N LEU A 109 -9.66 8.68 -4.06
CA LEU A 109 -10.50 9.87 -4.29
C LEU A 109 -11.92 9.50 -4.77
N ASN A 110 -12.18 8.22 -5.01
CA ASN A 110 -13.49 7.72 -5.38
C ASN A 110 -13.72 6.32 -4.82
N PHE A 111 -14.98 5.88 -4.75
CA PHE A 111 -15.33 4.56 -4.20
C PHE A 111 -14.58 3.41 -4.87
N ARG A 112 -14.40 3.48 -6.20
CA ARG A 112 -13.67 2.46 -6.97
C ARG A 112 -12.15 2.47 -6.73
N GLY A 113 -11.65 3.51 -6.06
CA GLY A 113 -10.24 3.85 -5.90
C GLY A 113 -9.45 3.99 -7.19
N THR A 114 -10.11 4.16 -8.35
CA THR A 114 -9.43 4.34 -9.64
C THR A 114 -8.70 5.67 -9.72
N ARG A 115 -9.01 6.62 -8.83
CA ARG A 115 -8.26 7.86 -8.61
C ARG A 115 -7.77 7.87 -7.16
N PHE A 116 -6.57 8.38 -6.92
CA PHE A 116 -5.96 8.40 -5.59
C PHE A 116 -5.06 9.63 -5.40
N SER A 117 -4.78 9.95 -4.14
CA SER A 117 -3.75 10.92 -3.74
C SER A 117 -2.90 10.32 -2.63
N LEU A 118 -1.62 10.12 -2.89
CA LEU A 118 -0.68 9.54 -1.94
C LEU A 118 0.42 10.54 -1.60
N LYS A 119 0.62 10.78 -0.31
CA LYS A 119 1.80 11.49 0.21
C LYS A 119 2.97 10.53 0.27
N ILE A 120 4.15 11.05 -0.01
CA ILE A 120 5.41 10.31 -0.03
C ILE A 120 6.41 11.08 0.81
N ARG A 121 7.08 10.42 1.75
CA ARG A 121 8.11 11.04 2.59
C ARG A 121 9.32 10.12 2.75
N PRO A 122 10.55 10.61 2.57
CA PRO A 122 11.73 9.77 2.75
C PRO A 122 11.85 9.31 4.21
N VAL A 123 12.24 8.06 4.42
CA VAL A 123 12.48 7.50 5.77
C VAL A 123 13.69 8.16 6.43
N ARG A 124 14.66 8.62 5.63
CA ARG A 124 15.82 9.39 6.08
C ARG A 124 15.86 10.70 5.31
N GLU A 125 15.83 11.80 6.05
CA GLU A 125 15.95 13.14 5.50
C GLU A 125 17.43 13.54 5.39
N GLY A 126 17.73 14.38 4.39
CA GLY A 126 19.05 14.93 4.13
C GLY A 126 19.03 15.80 2.87
N PRO A 127 20.15 16.44 2.51
CA PRO A 127 20.23 17.23 1.28
C PRO A 127 20.00 16.36 0.05
N GLY A 128 19.18 16.83 -0.90
CA GLY A 128 18.87 16.08 -2.11
C GLY A 128 17.51 16.41 -2.73
N ARG A 129 17.13 15.60 -3.74
CA ARG A 129 15.84 15.68 -4.42
C ARG A 129 14.99 14.47 -4.01
N PHE A 130 13.77 14.72 -3.58
CA PHE A 130 12.88 13.72 -3.02
C PHE A 130 11.49 13.79 -3.64
N LEU A 131 10.87 12.64 -3.85
CA LEU A 131 9.45 12.57 -4.20
C LEU A 131 8.61 12.98 -2.99
N ASN A 132 7.55 13.75 -3.23
CA ASN A 132 6.70 14.32 -2.18
C ASN A 132 5.25 13.83 -2.23
N ARG A 133 4.71 13.64 -3.43
CA ARG A 133 3.31 13.24 -3.64
C ARG A 133 3.17 12.43 -4.92
N LEU A 134 2.15 11.59 -4.98
CA LEU A 134 1.72 10.84 -6.15
C LEU A 134 0.20 10.99 -6.28
N ASP A 135 -0.23 11.83 -7.20
CA ASP A 135 -1.65 12.04 -7.52
C ASP A 135 -1.93 11.39 -8.87
N GLY A 136 -2.89 10.46 -8.92
CA GLY A 136 -3.03 9.68 -10.14
C GLY A 136 -4.26 8.81 -10.22
N GLU A 137 -4.20 7.95 -11.22
CA GLU A 137 -5.21 6.96 -11.52
C GLU A 137 -4.57 5.61 -11.80
N TRP A 138 -5.34 4.54 -11.56
CA TRP A 138 -4.93 3.19 -11.92
C TRP A 138 -6.01 2.51 -12.74
N ASP A 139 -5.55 1.70 -13.69
CA ASP A 139 -6.39 0.88 -14.55
C ASP A 139 -5.72 -0.49 -14.74
N GLY A 140 -6.27 -1.51 -14.06
CA GLY A 140 -5.78 -2.88 -14.09
C GLY A 140 -4.33 -3.02 -13.60
N ASP A 141 -3.40 -3.03 -14.54
CA ASP A 141 -1.97 -3.28 -14.33
C ASP A 141 -1.08 -2.05 -14.58
N LEU A 142 -1.70 -0.87 -14.69
CA LEU A 142 -0.99 0.39 -14.90
C LEU A 142 -1.49 1.48 -13.93
N ILE A 143 -0.55 2.14 -13.27
CA ILE A 143 -0.74 3.42 -12.59
C ILE A 143 -0.16 4.51 -13.48
N ARG A 144 -0.93 5.59 -13.67
CA ARG A 144 -0.44 6.86 -14.20
C ARG A 144 -0.62 7.91 -13.14
N ALA A 145 0.46 8.57 -12.79
CA ALA A 145 0.41 9.58 -11.75
C ALA A 145 1.34 10.73 -12.06
N ASP A 146 0.98 11.86 -11.50
CA ASP A 146 1.75 13.08 -11.47
C ASP A 146 2.43 13.15 -10.09
N THR A 147 3.71 13.52 -10.07
CA THR A 147 4.51 13.61 -8.85
C THR A 147 5.19 14.97 -8.72
N GLU A 148 5.42 15.36 -7.48
CA GLU A 148 6.14 16.59 -7.11
C GLU A 148 7.51 16.25 -6.52
N ILE A 149 8.50 17.09 -6.80
CA ILE A 149 9.84 16.98 -6.23
C ILE A 149 10.05 18.08 -5.19
N THR A 150 10.46 17.66 -4.00
CA THR A 150 11.02 18.55 -2.98
C THR A 150 12.54 18.49 -3.07
N VAL A 151 13.18 19.65 -3.13
CA VAL A 151 14.63 19.80 -3.04
C VAL A 151 14.96 20.28 -1.63
N ILE A 152 15.80 19.55 -0.91
CA ILE A 152 16.34 19.96 0.38
C ILE A 152 17.79 20.37 0.13
N ASP A 153 18.10 21.63 0.40
CA ASP A 153 19.45 22.18 0.25
C ASP A 153 20.37 21.74 1.39
N ALA A 154 21.68 21.99 1.25
CA ALA A 154 22.69 21.62 2.25
C ALA A 154 22.52 22.36 3.59
N ASP A 155 21.87 23.53 3.56
CA ASP A 155 21.50 24.33 4.73
C ASP A 155 20.15 23.89 5.35
N GLY A 156 19.49 22.88 4.79
CA GLY A 156 18.21 22.36 5.26
C GLY A 156 16.98 23.10 4.73
N VAL A 157 17.15 24.09 3.84
CA VAL A 157 16.02 24.79 3.23
C VAL A 157 15.31 23.88 2.22
N ALA A 158 14.02 23.64 2.43
CA ALA A 158 13.19 22.86 1.53
C ALA A 158 12.53 23.77 0.48
N ARG A 159 12.72 23.45 -0.81
CA ARG A 159 12.10 24.10 -1.95
C ARG A 159 11.28 23.07 -2.73
N SER A 160 9.97 23.28 -2.83
CA SER A 160 9.13 22.46 -3.70
C SER A 160 9.13 23.00 -5.12
N THR A 161 9.07 22.11 -6.12
CA THR A 161 8.79 22.49 -7.53
C THR A 161 7.40 23.12 -7.71
N THR A 162 6.53 23.04 -6.69
CA THR A 162 5.20 23.68 -6.62
C THR A 162 5.14 24.89 -5.68
N SER A 163 6.29 25.39 -5.20
CA SER A 163 6.31 26.57 -4.31
C SER A 163 5.82 27.83 -5.02
N SER A 164 5.04 28.66 -4.33
CA SER A 164 4.42 29.90 -4.83
C SER A 164 5.40 30.98 -5.30
N ASP A 165 6.68 30.85 -4.96
CA ASP A 165 7.72 31.84 -5.25
C ASP A 165 8.40 31.65 -6.62
N ARG A 166 7.99 30.62 -7.38
CA ARG A 166 8.45 30.35 -8.75
C ARG A 166 7.25 29.90 -9.59
N PRO A 167 7.20 30.19 -10.91
CA PRO A 167 6.23 29.52 -11.77
C PRO A 167 6.34 28.00 -11.55
N PRO A 168 5.21 27.30 -11.29
CA PRO A 168 5.23 25.89 -10.96
C PRO A 168 5.85 25.12 -12.12
N ASP A 169 6.87 24.32 -11.83
CA ASP A 169 7.36 23.37 -12.83
C ASP A 169 6.21 22.39 -13.14
N PRO A 170 6.04 21.96 -14.41
CA PRO A 170 5.01 20.99 -14.74
C PRO A 170 5.22 19.73 -13.88
N PRO A 171 4.14 19.13 -13.34
CA PRO A 171 4.28 17.94 -12.53
C PRO A 171 4.92 16.82 -13.36
N LEU A 172 5.73 16.02 -12.69
CA LEU A 172 6.45 14.93 -13.34
C LEU A 172 5.51 13.75 -13.49
N ARG A 173 5.37 13.25 -14.71
CA ARG A 173 4.54 12.08 -14.97
C ARG A 173 5.35 10.81 -14.73
N VAL A 174 4.76 9.87 -13.99
CA VAL A 174 5.28 8.53 -13.77
C VAL A 174 4.24 7.51 -14.20
N GLU A 175 4.71 6.47 -14.88
CA GLU A 175 3.92 5.29 -15.19
C GLU A 175 4.50 4.09 -14.42
N LEU A 176 3.67 3.44 -13.61
CA LEU A 176 4.07 2.25 -12.86
C LEU A 176 3.26 1.05 -13.34
N ARG A 177 3.93 -0.05 -13.64
CA ARG A 177 3.32 -1.32 -14.01
C ARG A 177 3.35 -2.29 -12.84
N ARG A 178 2.54 -3.34 -12.88
CA ARG A 178 2.62 -4.42 -11.89
C ARG A 178 4.04 -4.96 -11.73
N ALA A 179 4.37 -5.25 -10.48
CA ALA A 179 5.60 -5.91 -10.09
C ALA A 179 5.28 -7.06 -9.13
N THR A 180 6.33 -7.76 -8.70
CA THR A 180 6.24 -8.80 -7.68
C THR A 180 6.91 -8.37 -6.38
N ALA A 181 6.63 -9.11 -5.31
CA ALA A 181 7.38 -8.97 -4.07
C ALA A 181 8.89 -9.26 -4.26
N GLY A 182 9.24 -10.11 -5.24
CA GLY A 182 10.63 -10.39 -5.62
C GLY A 182 11.30 -9.16 -6.22
N ASP A 183 10.64 -8.50 -7.16
CA ASP A 183 11.14 -7.27 -7.79
C ASP A 183 11.37 -6.18 -6.75
N TYR A 184 10.43 -6.00 -5.82
CA TYR A 184 10.55 -5.00 -4.76
C TYR A 184 11.73 -5.29 -3.80
N ARG A 185 11.92 -6.56 -3.43
CA ARG A 185 13.03 -6.95 -2.54
C ARG A 185 14.38 -6.86 -3.23
N ALA A 186 14.47 -7.23 -4.50
CA ALA A 186 15.69 -7.19 -5.30
C ALA A 186 15.98 -5.80 -5.89
N ALA A 187 15.03 -4.86 -5.78
CA ALA A 187 15.23 -3.49 -6.23
C ALA A 187 16.14 -2.74 -5.26
N CYS A 188 17.22 -2.21 -5.85
CA CYS A 188 18.33 -1.52 -5.20
C CYS A 188 18.99 -2.37 -4.09
#